data_AF-A0A949HQ96-F1
#
_entry.id   AF-A0A949HQ96-F1
#
_cell.length_a   1.000
_cell.length_b   1.000
_cell.length_c   1.000
_cell.angle_alpha   90.00
_cell.angle_beta   90.00
_cell.angle_gamma   90.00
#
_symmetry.space_group_name_H-M   'P 1'
#
loop_
_entity.id
_entity.type
_entity.pdbx_description
1 polymer ?
#
loop_
_entity_poly.entity_id
_entity_poly.type
_entity_poly.pdbx_seq_one_letter_code
_entity_poly.pdbx_strand_id
1 'polypeptide(L)'
;EHMRAFPLSNWTEMDVWEYIKREKLDVPVIYFSHKRRCVRRAGQWLPVTDLLPPKPSEQVRELVARVRTIGDIISTGMVESPAANVDDILAEIAAARVTERGARADDKAGEAAMEDRKKAGYF
;
A
#
# COMPACT_ATOMS: atom_id res chain seq x y z
N GLU A 1 -29.71 14.83 -6.70
CA GLU A 1 -28.62 14.47 -7.65
C GLU A 1 -27.29 14.61 -6.90
N HIS A 2 -26.40 13.62 -7.02
CA HIS A 2 -25.08 13.66 -6.37
C HIS A 2 -24.00 13.57 -7.45
N MET A 3 -23.11 14.57 -7.48
CA MET A 3 -21.94 14.58 -8.35
C MET A 3 -20.70 14.17 -7.55
N ARG A 4 -19.86 13.32 -8.14
CA ARG A 4 -18.53 12.97 -7.62
C ARG A 4 -17.48 13.57 -8.55
N ALA A 5 -16.42 14.13 -7.99
CA ALA A 5 -15.30 14.68 -8.74
C ALA A 5 -14.00 14.00 -8.31
N PHE A 6 -13.16 13.63 -9.29
CA PHE A 6 -11.90 12.92 -9.08
C PHE A 6 -10.75 13.73 -9.72
N PRO A 7 -10.24 14.78 -9.03
CA PRO A 7 -9.30 15.74 -9.62
C PRO A 7 -7.92 15.16 -9.95
N LEU A 8 -7.58 14.01 -9.36
CA LEU A 8 -6.32 13.30 -9.57
C LEU A 8 -6.51 12.01 -10.40
N SER A 9 -7.62 11.89 -11.12
CA SER A 9 -7.99 10.65 -11.85
C SER A 9 -7.00 10.27 -12.94
N ASN A 10 -6.27 11.24 -13.51
CA ASN A 10 -5.22 11.01 -14.50
C ASN A 10 -3.81 10.96 -13.91
N TRP A 11 -3.65 11.04 -12.58
CA TRP A 11 -2.35 10.97 -11.92
C TRP A 11 -1.98 9.52 -11.65
N THR A 12 -0.71 9.20 -11.90
CA THR A 12 -0.07 7.96 -11.48
C THR A 12 0.48 8.09 -10.06
N GLU A 13 0.91 6.98 -9.47
CA GLU A 13 1.62 7.02 -8.18
C GLU A 13 2.92 7.83 -8.27
N MET A 14 3.61 7.79 -9.41
CA MET A 14 4.80 8.61 -9.65
C MET A 14 4.46 10.10 -9.56
N ASP A 15 3.39 10.54 -10.22
CA ASP A 15 2.97 11.96 -10.23
C ASP A 15 2.68 12.46 -8.80
N VAL A 16 2.05 11.63 -7.97
CA VAL A 16 1.75 11.97 -6.57
C VAL A 16 3.04 12.16 -5.76
N TRP A 17 3.99 11.24 -5.86
CA TRP A 17 5.25 11.33 -5.10
C TRP A 17 6.16 12.44 -5.61
N GLU A 18 6.21 12.69 -6.92
CA GLU A 18 6.95 13.81 -7.49
C GLU A 18 6.37 15.14 -7.01
N TYR A 19 5.04 15.25 -6.91
CA TYR A 19 4.39 16.43 -6.37
C TYR A 19 4.70 16.63 -4.88
N ILE A 20 4.63 15.58 -4.07
CA ILE A 20 5.04 15.62 -2.65
C ILE A 20 6.47 16.14 -2.52
N LYS A 21 7.40 15.65 -3.34
CA LYS A 21 8.80 16.10 -3.36
C LYS A 21 8.92 17.57 -3.76
N ARG A 22 8.24 17.98 -4.84
CA ARG A 22 8.32 19.33 -5.40
C ARG A 22 7.79 20.38 -4.42
N GLU A 23 6.62 20.11 -3.82
CA GLU A 23 5.97 21.01 -2.87
C GLU A 23 6.50 20.86 -1.44
N LYS A 24 7.41 19.90 -1.19
CA LYS A 24 8.00 19.58 0.12
C LYS A 24 6.93 19.28 1.18
N LEU A 25 5.96 18.45 0.82
CA LEU A 25 4.89 18.06 1.72
C LEU A 25 5.39 17.04 2.75
N ASP A 26 4.97 17.21 4.00
CA ASP A 26 5.18 16.19 5.02
C ASP A 26 4.34 14.95 4.72
N VAL A 27 4.94 13.78 4.95
CA VAL A 27 4.28 12.48 4.74
C VAL A 27 4.32 11.68 6.04
N PRO A 28 3.21 11.00 6.42
CA PRO A 28 3.21 10.12 7.57
C PRO A 28 4.30 9.05 7.46
N VAL A 29 5.04 8.87 8.56
CA VAL A 29 6.24 8.01 8.57
C VAL A 29 5.98 6.56 8.16
N ILE A 30 4.74 6.07 8.27
CA ILE A 30 4.34 4.71 7.92
C ILE A 30 4.55 4.39 6.42
N TYR A 31 4.56 5.40 5.54
CA TYR A 31 4.84 5.24 4.12
C TYR A 31 6.32 4.96 3.83
N PHE A 32 7.21 5.26 4.77
CA PHE A 32 8.62 4.87 4.73
C PHE A 32 8.82 3.53 5.43
N SER A 33 9.97 2.92 5.20
CA SER A 33 10.28 1.59 5.69
C SER A 33 10.65 1.57 7.16
N HIS A 34 10.09 0.58 7.87
CA HIS A 34 10.37 0.29 9.27
C HIS A 34 10.61 -1.21 9.44
N LYS A 35 11.33 -1.57 10.50
CA LYS A 35 11.39 -2.97 10.93
C LYS A 35 10.05 -3.38 11.50
N ARG A 36 9.46 -4.44 10.95
CA ARG A 36 8.14 -4.95 11.37
C ARG A 36 8.17 -6.46 11.43
N ARG A 37 7.57 -7.02 12.50
CA ARG A 37 7.24 -8.44 12.55
C ARG A 37 5.99 -8.67 11.71
N CYS A 38 6.07 -9.61 10.77
CA CYS A 38 5.00 -9.89 9.83
C CYS A 38 4.74 -11.39 9.70
N VAL A 39 3.51 -11.75 9.35
CA VAL A 39 3.11 -13.09 8.92
C VAL A 39 2.61 -13.04 7.48
N ARG A 40 2.77 -14.13 6.72
CA ARG A 40 2.28 -14.21 5.35
C ARG A 40 0.92 -14.93 5.32
N ARG A 41 -0.14 -14.22 4.90
CA ARG A 41 -1.48 -14.77 4.73
C ARG A 41 -1.98 -14.45 3.32
N ALA A 42 -2.51 -15.45 2.61
CA ALA A 42 -3.01 -15.29 1.24
C ALA A 42 -2.04 -14.53 0.31
N GLY A 43 -0.73 -14.82 0.41
CA GLY A 43 0.30 -14.18 -0.41
C GLY A 43 0.66 -12.73 -0.03
N GLN A 44 0.08 -12.18 1.04
CA GLN A 44 0.33 -10.84 1.55
C GLN A 44 1.04 -10.85 2.90
N TRP A 45 1.99 -9.94 3.10
CA TRP A 45 2.55 -9.69 4.43
C TRP A 45 1.60 -8.82 5.24
N LEU A 46 1.29 -9.27 6.46
CA LEU A 46 0.48 -8.52 7.41
C LEU A 46 1.27 -8.31 8.70
N PRO A 47 1.13 -7.14 9.36
CA PRO A 47 1.84 -6.87 10.60
C PRO A 47 1.33 -7.74 11.75
N VAL A 48 2.22 -8.23 12.58
CA VAL A 48 1.85 -8.85 13.85
C VAL A 48 1.53 -7.75 14.86
N THR A 49 0.31 -7.73 15.35
CA THR A 49 -0.19 -6.81 16.38
C THR A 49 -1.14 -7.55 17.31
N ASP A 50 -1.59 -6.91 18.39
CA ASP A 50 -2.58 -7.51 19.30
C ASP A 50 -3.92 -7.80 18.61
N LEU A 51 -4.26 -7.01 17.59
CA LEU A 51 -5.47 -7.20 16.76
C LEU A 51 -5.25 -8.23 15.65
N LEU A 52 -4.00 -8.53 15.32
CA LEU A 52 -3.63 -9.50 14.31
C LEU A 52 -2.53 -10.44 14.82
N PRO A 53 -2.82 -11.26 15.86
CA PRO A 53 -1.85 -12.19 16.40
C PRO A 53 -1.51 -13.29 15.37
N PRO A 54 -0.30 -13.86 15.42
CA PRO A 54 0.08 -14.98 14.57
C PRO A 54 -0.71 -16.23 14.98
N LYS A 55 -1.11 -17.05 14.00
CA LYS A 55 -1.67 -18.39 14.28
C LYS A 55 -0.55 -19.35 14.68
N PRO A 56 -0.82 -20.44 15.41
CA PRO A 56 0.21 -21.38 15.86
C PRO A 56 1.08 -21.98 14.74
N SER A 57 0.54 -22.11 13.53
CA SER A 57 1.24 -22.63 12.35
C SER A 57 1.95 -21.56 11.51
N GLU A 58 1.80 -20.28 11.84
CA GLU A 58 2.35 -19.18 11.04
C GLU A 58 3.78 -18.85 11.46
N GLN A 59 4.65 -18.66 10.46
CA GLN A 59 6.00 -18.18 10.69
C GLN A 59 6.01 -16.66 10.72
N VAL A 60 6.46 -16.09 11.84
CA VAL A 60 6.72 -14.66 11.96
C VAL A 60 8.11 -14.34 11.42
N ARG A 61 8.22 -13.31 10.58
CA ARG A 61 9.49 -12.79 10.07
C ARG A 61 9.64 -11.31 10.40
N GLU A 62 10.86 -10.88 10.72
CA GLU A 62 11.19 -9.46 10.77
C GLU A 62 11.52 -8.99 9.36
N LEU A 63 10.81 -7.98 8.89
CA LEU A 63 10.95 -7.38 7.57
C LEU A 63 11.30 -5.91 7.70
N VAL A 64 12.06 -5.38 6.74
CA VAL A 64 12.13 -3.93 6.50
C VAL A 64 11.03 -3.63 5.49
N ALA A 65 9.95 -3.00 5.96
CA ALA A 65 8.73 -2.88 5.19
C ALA A 65 8.01 -1.55 5.42
N ARG A 66 7.35 -1.11 4.35
CA ARG A 66 6.48 0.07 4.33
C ARG A 66 5.07 -0.32 3.88
N VAL A 67 4.15 0.63 3.93
CA VAL A 67 2.83 0.50 3.31
C VAL A 67 2.76 1.38 2.07
N ARG A 68 2.16 0.87 0.99
CA ARG A 68 1.85 1.68 -0.21
C ARG A 68 0.44 2.24 -0.16
N THR A 69 -0.50 1.47 0.38
CA THR A 69 -1.88 1.91 0.56
C THR A 69 -2.39 1.49 1.94
N ILE A 70 -3.06 2.40 2.64
CA ILE A 70 -3.46 2.24 4.04
C ILE A 70 -4.98 2.05 4.13
N GLY A 71 -5.40 1.11 4.96
CA GLY A 71 -6.76 0.96 5.46
C GLY A 71 -6.69 0.70 6.97
N ASP A 72 -7.50 -0.23 7.48
CA ASP A 72 -7.35 -0.69 8.85
C ASP A 72 -6.12 -1.58 9.01
N ILE A 73 -5.59 -1.65 10.23
CA ILE A 73 -4.38 -2.43 10.55
C ILE A 73 -4.52 -3.92 10.22
N ILE A 74 -5.76 -4.44 10.23
CA ILE A 74 -6.07 -5.85 9.97
C ILE A 74 -6.03 -6.21 8.47
N SER A 75 -6.14 -5.22 7.58
CA SER A 75 -6.17 -5.43 6.12
C SER A 75 -5.10 -4.67 5.33
N THR A 76 -4.34 -3.81 6.00
CA THR A 76 -3.20 -3.09 5.40
C THR A 76 -2.03 -4.05 5.17
N GLY A 77 -1.71 -4.28 3.90
CA GLY A 77 -0.58 -5.11 3.49
C GLY A 77 0.76 -4.38 3.57
N MET A 78 1.76 -5.09 4.08
CA MET A 78 3.15 -4.65 4.12
C MET A 78 3.88 -5.00 2.82
N VAL A 79 4.72 -4.09 2.35
CA VAL A 79 5.59 -4.26 1.18
C VAL A 79 7.02 -4.22 1.68
N GLU A 80 7.77 -5.29 1.45
CA GLU A 80 9.22 -5.31 1.68
C GLU A 80 9.88 -4.26 0.80
N SER A 81 10.58 -3.32 1.41
CA SER A 81 11.12 -2.15 0.73
C SER A 81 12.22 -1.54 1.60
N PRO A 82 13.34 -1.08 1.04
CA PRO A 82 14.35 -0.33 1.78
C PRO A 82 14.05 1.17 1.89
N ALA A 83 12.95 1.66 1.30
CA ALA A 83 12.73 3.09 1.10
C ALA A 83 12.51 3.88 2.39
N ALA A 84 13.48 4.69 2.78
CA ALA A 84 13.48 5.45 4.04
C ALA A 84 13.09 6.93 3.85
N ASN A 85 13.01 7.40 2.61
CA ASN A 85 12.65 8.78 2.27
C ASN A 85 11.90 8.84 0.92
N VAL A 86 11.49 10.04 0.51
CA VAL A 86 10.74 10.27 -0.73
C VAL A 86 11.53 9.89 -1.99
N ASP A 87 12.84 10.17 -2.02
CA ASP A 87 13.70 9.84 -3.17
C ASP A 87 13.83 8.33 -3.35
N ASP A 88 13.95 7.59 -2.25
CA ASP A 88 13.98 6.13 -2.29
C ASP A 88 12.67 5.55 -2.83
N ILE A 89 11.53 6.13 -2.45
CA ILE A 89 10.21 5.71 -2.94
C ILE A 89 10.09 5.99 -4.44
N LEU A 90 10.51 7.16 -4.91
CA LEU A 90 10.52 7.49 -6.33
C LEU A 90 11.39 6.52 -7.15
N ALA A 91 12.59 6.22 -6.65
CA ALA A 91 13.49 5.25 -7.28
C ALA A 91 12.87 3.84 -7.32
N GLU A 92 12.20 3.42 -6.24
CA GLU A 92 11.49 2.15 -6.18
C GLU A 92 10.34 2.09 -7.19
N ILE A 93 9.49 3.12 -7.26
CA ILE A 93 8.36 3.19 -8.19
C ILE A 93 8.85 3.16 -9.64
N ALA A 94 9.93 3.89 -9.96
CA ALA A 94 10.52 3.90 -11.30
C ALA A 94 11.00 2.51 -11.74
N ALA A 95 11.48 1.69 -10.79
CA ALA A 95 11.93 0.32 -11.04
C ALA A 95 10.79 -0.72 -10.95
N ALA A 96 9.67 -0.39 -10.30
CA ALA A 96 8.59 -1.33 -10.03
C ALA A 96 7.75 -1.64 -11.26
N ARG A 97 7.38 -2.92 -11.41
CA ARG A 97 6.42 -3.40 -12.43
C ARG A 97 5.02 -3.66 -11.87
N VAL A 98 4.78 -3.28 -10.61
CA VAL A 98 3.54 -3.59 -9.87
C VAL A 98 2.86 -2.30 -9.39
N THR A 99 1.55 -2.21 -9.63
CA THR A 99 0.71 -1.06 -9.28
C THR A 99 0.64 -0.83 -7.75
N GLU A 100 0.39 0.42 -7.35
CA GLU A 100 0.32 0.85 -5.93
C GLU A 100 -0.51 -0.08 -5.04
N ARG A 101 -1.69 -0.47 -5.52
CA ARG A 101 -2.70 -1.21 -4.76
C ARG A 101 -2.50 -2.74 -4.74
N GLY A 102 -1.51 -3.26 -5.46
CA GLY A 102 -1.30 -4.72 -5.59
C GLY A 102 -1.01 -5.46 -4.27
N ALA A 103 -0.70 -4.72 -3.20
CA ALA A 103 -0.40 -5.27 -1.88
C ALA A 103 -1.57 -5.24 -0.88
N ARG A 104 -2.76 -4.70 -1.22
CA ARG A 104 -3.91 -4.75 -0.30
C ARG A 104 -4.47 -6.17 -0.24
N ALA A 105 -4.58 -6.74 0.97
CA ALA A 105 -5.11 -8.09 1.16
C ALA A 105 -6.57 -8.20 0.69
N ASP A 106 -7.37 -7.17 0.95
CA ASP A 106 -8.78 -7.12 0.53
C ASP A 106 -8.93 -7.05 -1.00
N ASP A 107 -7.98 -6.43 -1.70
CA ASP A 107 -8.00 -6.31 -3.17
C ASP A 107 -7.70 -7.68 -3.84
N LYS A 108 -7.06 -8.63 -3.13
CA LYS A 108 -6.79 -10.00 -3.63
C LYS A 108 -7.97 -10.97 -3.48
N ALA A 109 -9.00 -10.60 -2.72
CA ALA A 109 -10.23 -11.40 -2.60
C ALA A 109 -11.13 -11.29 -3.85
N GLY A 110 -10.80 -10.42 -4.80
CA GLY A 110 -11.44 -10.36 -6.10
C GLY A 110 -10.79 -9.32 -7.01
N GLU A 111 -9.86 -9.74 -7.88
CA GLU A 111 -9.31 -8.88 -8.94
C GLU A 111 -10.41 -8.29 -9.85
N ALA A 112 -11.55 -8.97 -9.98
CA ALA A 112 -12.73 -8.46 -10.68
C ALA A 112 -13.44 -7.30 -9.93
N ALA A 113 -13.32 -7.21 -8.60
CA ALA A 113 -14.14 -6.29 -7.80
C ALA A 113 -13.74 -4.82 -7.98
N MET A 114 -12.49 -4.50 -8.32
CA MET A 114 -12.06 -3.11 -8.48
C MET A 114 -12.40 -2.57 -9.88
N GLU A 115 -12.15 -3.36 -10.94
CA GLU A 115 -12.51 -2.99 -12.31
C GLU A 115 -14.03 -2.96 -12.52
N ASP A 116 -14.78 -3.86 -11.90
CA ASP A 116 -16.25 -3.80 -11.92
C ASP A 116 -16.80 -2.60 -11.14
N ARG A 117 -16.12 -2.17 -10.06
CA ARG A 117 -16.48 -0.93 -9.33
C ARG A 117 -16.16 0.34 -10.14
N LYS A 118 -15.08 0.35 -10.91
CA LYS A 118 -14.81 1.44 -11.88
C LYS A 118 -15.90 1.50 -12.95
N LYS A 119 -16.26 0.36 -13.56
CA LYS A 119 -17.37 0.30 -14.55
C LYS A 119 -18.72 0.71 -13.95
N ALA A 120 -18.94 0.46 -12.66
CA ALA A 120 -20.14 0.88 -11.93
C ALA A 120 -20.11 2.35 -11.46
N GLY A 121 -19.10 3.14 -11.84
CA GLY A 121 -19.01 4.57 -11.53
C GLY A 121 -18.68 4.88 -10.06
N TYR A 122 -18.09 3.92 -9.33
CA TYR A 122 -17.60 4.17 -7.98
C TYR A 122 -16.28 4.94 -7.96
N PHE A 123 -15.54 4.93 -9.08
CA PHE A 123 -14.26 5.60 -9.31
C PHE A 123 -14.24 6.19 -10.72
#